data_AF-A0AAW1T8T6-F1
#
_entry.id   AF-A0AAW1T8T6-F1
#
_cell.length_a   1.000
_cell.length_b   1.000
_cell.length_c   1.000
_cell.angle_alpha   90.00
_cell.angle_beta   90.00
_cell.angle_gamma   90.00
#
_symmetry.space_group_name_H-M   'P 1'
#
loop_
_entity.id
_entity.type
_entity.pdbx_description
1 polymer ?
#
loop_
_entity_poly.entity_id
_entity_poly.type
_entity_poly.pdbx_seq_one_letter_code
_entity_poly.pdbx_strand_id
1 'polypeptide(L)'
;MATLPNFELGPLPLGLIREEGRRQLLDALDTRRGKKVLVLDPRISGFLRFVAEVPLLREHGVEQLVLLDTNSLAQNGIRSVVYLVRATIDNAQTISKQIRNTARCA
;
A
#
# COMPACT_ATOMS: atom_id res chain seq x y z
N MET A 1 11.65 -20.02 -1.73
CA MET A 1 12.13 -18.92 -0.87
C MET A 1 12.95 -17.99 -1.74
N ALA A 2 12.39 -16.86 -2.20
CA ALA A 2 13.16 -15.91 -3.01
C ALA A 2 14.00 -15.06 -2.05
N THR A 3 15.30 -15.33 -1.99
CA THR A 3 16.27 -14.46 -1.34
C THR A 3 16.23 -13.11 -2.05
N LEU A 4 15.93 -12.04 -1.28
CA LEU A 4 15.97 -10.68 -1.81
C LEU A 4 17.41 -10.41 -2.29
N PRO A 5 17.59 -9.78 -3.47
CA PRO A 5 18.92 -9.46 -3.97
C PRO A 5 19.67 -8.59 -2.95
N ASN A 6 20.96 -8.87 -2.74
CA ASN A 6 21.81 -8.09 -1.85
C ASN A 6 22.08 -6.72 -2.46
N PHE A 7 21.42 -5.69 -1.96
CA PHE A 7 21.56 -4.29 -2.41
C PHE A 7 22.86 -3.61 -1.95
N GLU A 8 23.64 -4.29 -1.10
CA GLU A 8 24.88 -3.79 -0.49
C GLU A 8 26.15 -4.08 -1.33
N LEU A 9 26.05 -4.86 -2.41
CA LEU A 9 27.24 -5.33 -3.15
C LEU A 9 27.75 -4.38 -4.25
N GLY A 10 27.16 -3.20 -4.42
CA GLY A 10 27.47 -2.25 -5.50
C GLY A 10 28.19 -0.97 -5.05
N PRO A 11 28.79 -0.20 -5.98
CA PRO A 11 29.43 1.08 -5.68
C PRO A 11 28.45 2.19 -5.28
N LEU A 12 27.14 1.96 -5.49
CA LEU A 12 26.08 2.86 -5.07
C LEU A 12 25.34 2.26 -3.86
N PRO A 13 25.12 3.03 -2.78
CA PRO A 13 24.44 2.54 -1.58
C PRO A 13 22.92 2.45 -1.81
N LEU A 14 22.47 1.42 -2.53
CA LEU A 14 21.06 1.20 -2.83
C LEU A 14 20.25 0.81 -1.59
N GLY A 15 20.91 0.23 -0.58
CA GLY A 15 20.30 -0.06 0.72
C GLY A 15 19.74 1.19 1.38
N LEU A 16 20.50 2.30 1.41
CA LEU A 16 20.07 3.56 2.02
C LEU A 16 18.78 4.10 1.37
N ILE A 17 18.65 3.99 0.04
CA ILE A 17 17.46 4.42 -0.69
C ILE A 17 16.25 3.56 -0.30
N ARG A 18 16.46 2.25 -0.20
CA ARG A 18 15.41 1.32 0.22
C ARG A 18 14.95 1.59 1.65
N GLU A 19 15.89 1.86 2.55
CA GLU A 19 15.59 2.16 3.95
C GLU A 19 14.85 3.48 4.10
N GLU A 20 15.29 4.52 3.38
CA GLU A 20 14.62 5.81 3.39
C GLU A 20 13.20 5.71 2.79
N GLY A 21 13.04 4.98 1.69
CA GLY A 21 11.72 4.71 1.09
C GLY A 21 10.80 3.93 2.04
N ARG A 22 11.34 2.95 2.77
CA ARG A 22 10.56 2.21 3.78
C ARG A 22 10.15 3.12 4.93
N ARG A 23 11.07 3.96 5.44
CA ARG A 23 10.80 4.91 6.51
C ARG A 23 9.66 5.88 6.14
N GLN A 24 9.72 6.47 4.95
CA GLN A 24 8.68 7.38 4.46
C GLN A 24 7.33 6.68 4.27
N LEU A 25 7.33 5.44 3.77
CA LEU A 25 6.12 4.64 3.64
C LEU A 25 5.47 4.38 5.01
N LEU A 26 6.27 4.00 6.00
CA LEU A 26 5.79 3.74 7.36
C LEU A 26 5.25 5.01 8.03
N ASP A 27 5.96 6.13 7.90
CA ASP A 27 5.53 7.43 8.44
C ASP A 27 4.19 7.88 7.83
N ALA A 28 4.02 7.68 6.52
CA ALA A 28 2.76 7.94 5.84
C ALA A 28 1.62 7.03 6.32
N LEU A 29 1.91 5.77 6.65
CA LEU A 29 0.93 4.88 7.26
C LEU A 29 0.59 5.34 8.68
N ASP A 30 1.58 5.66 9.52
CA ASP A 30 1.41 6.03 10.92
C ASP A 30 0.64 7.35 11.12
N THR A 31 0.57 8.20 10.09
CA THR A 31 -0.27 9.41 10.05
C THR A 31 -1.73 9.13 10.37
N ARG A 32 -2.26 7.96 9.99
CA ARG A 32 -3.60 7.50 10.41
C ARG A 32 -3.44 6.48 11.54
N ARG A 33 -4.19 6.61 12.63
CA ARG A 33 -4.16 5.62 13.73
C ARG A 33 -5.30 4.60 13.56
N GLY A 34 -5.06 3.36 13.99
CA GLY A 34 -6.06 2.28 13.98
C GLY A 34 -5.92 1.31 12.80
N LYS A 35 -6.92 0.43 12.66
CA LYS A 35 -7.00 -0.59 11.61
C LYS A 35 -7.28 0.04 10.25
N LYS A 36 -6.51 -0.35 9.23
CA LYS A 36 -6.56 0.22 7.88
C LYS A 36 -6.66 -0.84 6.81
N VAL A 37 -7.38 -0.51 5.74
CA VAL A 37 -7.26 -1.21 4.46
C VAL A 37 -6.24 -0.46 3.61
N LEU A 38 -5.23 -1.17 3.11
CA LEU A 38 -4.29 -0.65 2.13
C LEU A 38 -4.71 -1.14 0.73
N VAL A 39 -5.11 -0.21 -0.12
CA VAL A 39 -5.47 -0.45 -1.53
C VAL A 39 -4.24 -0.17 -2.39
N LEU A 40 -3.80 -1.16 -3.17
CA LEU A 40 -2.60 -1.11 -4.01
C LEU A 40 -2.94 -1.15 -5.50
N ASP A 41 -2.27 -0.34 -6.31
CA ASP A 41 -2.28 -0.52 -7.76
C ASP A 41 -1.66 -1.90 -8.10
N PRO A 42 -2.33 -2.77 -8.90
CA PRO A 42 -1.83 -4.09 -9.28
C PRO A 42 -0.46 -4.04 -9.99
N ARG A 43 -0.10 -2.91 -10.60
CA ARG A 43 1.20 -2.72 -11.24
C ARG A 43 2.31 -2.38 -10.23
N ILE A 44 1.99 -1.87 -9.04
CA ILE A 44 2.97 -1.53 -7.99
C ILE A 44 3.07 -2.62 -6.93
N SER A 45 2.01 -3.40 -6.72
CA SER A 45 1.92 -4.40 -5.65
C SER A 45 3.12 -5.35 -5.60
N GLY A 46 3.61 -5.81 -6.76
CA GLY A 46 4.80 -6.64 -6.87
C GLY A 46 6.10 -5.92 -6.49
N PHE A 47 6.21 -4.62 -6.79
CA PHE A 47 7.37 -3.82 -6.46
C PHE A 47 7.43 -3.45 -4.98
N LEU A 48 6.26 -3.30 -4.33
CA LEU A 48 6.18 -2.96 -2.90
C LEU A 48 6.91 -3.99 -2.03
N ARG A 49 6.86 -5.26 -2.41
CA ARG A 49 7.51 -6.37 -1.70
C ARG A 49 9.04 -6.20 -1.58
N PHE A 50 9.68 -5.49 -2.51
CA PHE A 50 11.13 -5.23 -2.43
C PHE A 50 11.48 -4.13 -1.43
N VAL A 51 10.52 -3.28 -1.07
CA VAL A 51 10.72 -2.16 -0.14
C VAL A 51 10.26 -2.54 1.26
N ALA A 52 9.08 -3.14 1.38
CA ALA A 52 8.48 -3.53 2.66
C ALA A 52 7.83 -4.91 2.56
N GLU A 53 8.03 -5.72 3.59
CA GLU A 53 7.38 -7.01 3.71
C GLU A 53 5.96 -6.87 4.27
N VAL A 54 5.04 -7.73 3.83
CA VAL A 54 3.66 -7.77 4.33
C VAL A 54 3.56 -7.82 5.86
N PRO A 55 4.33 -8.64 6.62
CA PRO A 55 4.29 -8.64 8.08
C PRO A 55 4.56 -7.26 8.69
N LEU A 56 5.55 -6.53 8.19
CA LEU A 56 5.89 -5.19 8.66
C LEU A 56 4.74 -4.20 8.40
N LEU A 57 4.02 -4.32 7.28
CA LEU A 57 2.81 -3.50 7.06
C LEU A 57 1.68 -3.83 8.05
N ARG A 58 1.55 -5.11 8.46
CA ARG A 58 0.55 -5.54 9.46
C ARG A 58 0.80 -4.92 10.83
N GLU A 59 2.07 -4.81 11.24
CA GLU A 59 2.48 -4.20 12.51
C GLU A 59 2.06 -2.72 12.60
N HIS A 60 2.07 -2.00 11.48
CA HIS A 60 1.63 -0.60 11.38
C HIS A 60 0.11 -0.42 11.15
N GLY A 61 -0.67 -1.46 11.43
CA GLY A 61 -2.14 -1.41 11.47
C GLY A 61 -2.84 -1.69 10.13
N VAL A 62 -2.13 -2.18 9.11
CA VAL A 62 -2.77 -2.64 7.87
C VAL A 62 -3.43 -3.99 8.14
N GLU A 63 -4.77 -4.06 8.15
CA GLU A 63 -5.51 -5.31 8.40
C GLU A 63 -5.86 -6.04 7.11
N GLN A 64 -5.99 -5.31 6.00
CA GLN A 64 -6.30 -5.91 4.71
C GLN A 64 -5.53 -5.21 3.61
N LEU A 65 -4.89 -6.03 2.76
CA LEU A 65 -4.25 -5.60 1.53
C LEU A 65 -5.16 -5.99 0.38
N VAL A 66 -5.58 -5.02 -0.41
CA VAL A 66 -6.52 -5.21 -1.53
C VAL A 66 -5.92 -4.55 -2.76
N LEU A 67 -6.11 -5.14 -3.93
CA LEU A 67 -5.73 -4.50 -5.18
C LEU A 67 -6.81 -3.49 -5.61
N LEU A 68 -6.40 -2.43 -6.28
CA LEU A 68 -7.32 -1.43 -6.82
C LEU A 68 -8.27 -2.11 -7.81
N ASP A 69 -9.56 -1.99 -7.55
CA ASP A 69 -10.63 -2.56 -8.36
C ASP A 69 -11.82 -1.60 -8.40
N THR A 70 -12.78 -1.83 -9.29
CA THR A 70 -14.00 -1.00 -9.36
C THR A 70 -15.06 -1.42 -8.33
N ASN A 71 -14.91 -2.61 -7.75
CA ASN A 71 -15.82 -3.16 -6.75
C ASN A 71 -15.73 -2.42 -5.40
N SER A 72 -16.84 -2.43 -4.65
CA SER A 72 -16.89 -1.86 -3.30
C SER A 72 -15.93 -2.56 -2.35
N LEU A 73 -15.31 -1.80 -1.45
CA LEU A 73 -14.58 -2.40 -0.34
C LEU A 73 -15.59 -3.00 0.64
N ALA A 74 -15.42 -4.28 0.98
CA ALA A 74 -16.20 -4.91 2.04
C ALA A 74 -15.93 -4.17 3.36
N GLN A 75 -16.93 -3.43 3.86
CA GLN A 75 -16.84 -2.65 5.09
C GLN A 75 -16.95 -3.55 6.33
N ASN A 76 -16.02 -4.49 6.48
CA ASN A 76 -15.93 -5.34 7.68
C ASN A 76 -15.36 -4.54 8.86
N GLY A 77 -16.03 -3.45 9.25
CA GLY A 77 -15.69 -2.64 10.43
C GLY A 77 -14.43 -1.76 10.32
N ILE A 78 -13.83 -1.63 9.13
CA ILE A 78 -12.59 -0.87 8.96
C ILE A 78 -12.91 0.60 8.62
N ARG A 79 -12.48 1.52 9.51
CA ARG A 79 -12.79 2.96 9.44
C ARG A 79 -11.83 3.77 8.56
N SER A 80 -10.68 3.22 8.19
CA SER A 80 -9.63 3.95 7.47
C SER A 80 -9.19 3.17 6.22
N VAL A 81 -9.23 3.84 5.08
CA VAL A 81 -8.76 3.30 3.79
C VAL A 81 -7.62 4.18 3.30
N VAL A 82 -6.49 3.56 2.96
CA VAL A 82 -5.31 4.23 2.41
C VAL A 82 -5.08 3.69 1.00
N TYR A 83 -5.00 4.60 0.02
CA TYR A 83 -4.74 4.26 -1.38
C TYR A 83 -3.27 4.54 -1.69
N LEU A 84 -2.53 3.51 -2.08
CA LEU A 84 -1.18 3.62 -2.61
C LEU A 84 -1.21 3.23 -4.09
N VAL A 85 -1.34 4.26 -4.93
CA VAL A 85 -1.52 4.13 -6.37
C VAL A 85 -0.61 5.10 -7.11
N ARG A 86 -0.35 4.84 -8.40
CA ARG A 86 0.29 5.83 -9.26
C ARG A 86 -0.71 6.93 -9.58
N ALA A 87 -0.24 8.18 -9.63
CA ALA A 87 -1.04 9.36 -9.99
C ALA A 87 -1.38 9.37 -11.49
N THR A 88 -2.28 8.50 -11.91
CA THR A 88 -2.82 8.44 -13.27
C THR A 88 -4.32 8.75 -13.28
N ILE A 89 -4.81 9.25 -14.43
CA ILE A 89 -6.23 9.63 -14.58
C ILE A 89 -7.14 8.40 -14.40
N ASP A 90 -6.73 7.26 -14.97
CA ASP A 90 -7.47 5.99 -14.87
C ASP A 90 -7.61 5.50 -13.42
N ASN A 91 -6.52 5.56 -12.64
CA ASN A 91 -6.54 5.21 -11.22
C ASN A 91 -7.43 6.18 -10.42
N ALA A 92 -7.36 7.49 -10.72
CA ALA A 92 -8.21 8.48 -10.06
C ALA A 92 -9.70 8.25 -10.33
N GLN A 93 -10.07 7.90 -11.56
CA GLN A 93 -11.44 7.54 -11.92
C GLN A 93 -11.89 6.28 -11.18
N THR A 94 -11.04 5.25 -11.11
CA THR A 94 -11.34 4.00 -10.41
C THR A 94 -11.54 4.23 -8.91
N ILE A 95 -10.67 5.02 -8.27
CA ILE A 95 -10.82 5.42 -6.86
C ILE A 95 -12.15 6.15 -6.64
N SER A 96 -12.50 7.09 -7.52
CA SER A 96 -13.75 7.84 -7.39
C SER A 96 -14.98 6.93 -7.47
N LYS A 97 -14.96 5.92 -8.36
CA LYS A 97 -16.01 4.90 -8.48
C LYS A 97 -16.08 4.04 -7.22
N GLN A 98 -14.93 3.57 -6.73
CA GLN A 98 -14.84 2.74 -5.54
C GLN A 98 -15.38 3.47 -4.29
N ILE A 99 -15.03 4.75 -4.10
CA ILE A 99 -15.53 5.56 -2.98
C ILE A 99 -17.06 5.75 -3.10
N ARG A 100 -17.57 6.09 -4.29
CA ARG A 100 -19.01 6.24 -4.53
C ARG A 100 -19.79 4.96 -4.26
N ASN A 101 -19.28 3.82 -4.70
CA ASN A 101 -19.91 2.52 -4.50
C ASN A 101 -19.87 2.12 -3.01
N THR A 102 -18.78 2.40 -2.32
CA THR A 102 -18.62 2.12 -0.88
C THR A 102 -19.58 2.97 -0.03
N ALA A 103 -19.76 4.25 -0.38
CA ALA A 103 -20.71 5.15 0.29
C ALA A 103 -22.18 4.75 0.10
N ARG A 104 -22.51 4.05 -1.00
CA ARG A 104 -23.87 3.54 -1.26
C ARG A 104 -24.19 2.25 -0.52
N CYS A 105 -23.18 1.56 0.01
CA CYS A 105 -23.33 0.29 0.73
C CYS A 105 -23.16 0.43 2.26
N ALA A 106 -22.96 1.65 2.77
CA ALA A 106 -22.94 1.97 4.20
C ALA A 106 -24.33 2.31 4.73
#